data_AF-A0A9N9BXW3-F1
#
_entry.id   AF-A0A9N9BXW3-F1
#
_cell.length_a   1.000
_cell.length_b   1.000
_cell.length_c   1.000
_cell.angle_alpha   90.00
_cell.angle_beta   90.00
_cell.angle_gamma   90.00
#
_symmetry.space_group_name_H-M   'P 1'
#
loop_
_entity.id
_entity.type
_entity.pdbx_description
1 polymer ?
#
loop_
_entity_poly.entity_id
_entity_poly.type
_entity_poly.pdbx_seq_one_letter_code
_entity_poly.pdbx_strand_id
1 'polypeptide(L)' 'DINHNRIAGDEKGQYGDCTDRENEFYFPDQEYYVVAKVQSSFQKEKVRGPYNGNDCFCIGGTVDTFKFGNWNCSTLYDCQ' A
#
# COMPACT_ATOMS: atom_id res chain seq x y z
N ASP A 1 11.04 0.22 6.51
CA ASP A 1 11.91 1.39 6.64
C ASP A 1 12.88 1.41 5.46
N ILE A 2 13.82 2.36 5.45
CA ILE A 2 14.92 2.44 4.47
C ILE A 2 15.81 1.18 4.43
N ASN A 3 15.88 0.44 5.54
CA ASN A 3 16.63 -0.81 5.67
C ASN A 3 15.83 -2.05 5.25
N HIS A 4 14.64 -1.88 4.67
CA HIS A 4 13.72 -2.95 4.28
C HIS A 4 13.17 -3.79 5.46
N ASN A 5 13.23 -3.26 6.70
CA ASN A 5 12.52 -3.83 7.83
C ASN A 5 11.05 -3.42 7.79
N ARG A 6 10.17 -4.36 8.15
CA ARG A 6 8.75 -4.08 8.36
C ARG A 6 8.58 -3.22 9.61
N ILE A 7 7.86 -2.10 9.47
CA ILE A 7 7.56 -1.18 10.58
C ILE A 7 6.05 -0.98 10.83
N ALA A 8 5.19 -1.33 9.86
CA ALA A 8 3.73 -1.31 9.96
C ALA A 8 3.08 -2.20 8.87
N GLY A 9 1.75 -2.38 8.91
CA GLY A 9 0.96 -3.11 7.89
C GLY A 9 0.47 -4.51 8.31
N ASP A 10 -0.21 -5.21 7.40
CA ASP A 10 -0.81 -6.54 7.60
C ASP A 10 0.22 -7.67 7.72
N GLU A 11 0.15 -8.54 8.72
CA GLU A 11 1.14 -9.62 8.88
C GLU A 11 1.21 -10.56 7.67
N LYS A 12 2.29 -11.35 7.60
CA LYS A 12 2.46 -12.32 6.51
C LYS A 12 1.26 -13.28 6.45
N GLY A 13 0.51 -13.21 5.36
CA GLY A 13 -0.67 -14.05 5.14
C GLY A 13 -1.98 -13.45 5.62
N GLN A 14 -1.95 -12.27 6.25
CA GLN A 14 -3.13 -11.45 6.46
C GLN A 14 -3.40 -10.65 5.19
N TYR A 15 -4.62 -10.78 4.66
CA TYR A 15 -5.09 -10.05 3.50
C TYR A 15 -6.42 -9.38 3.87
N GLY A 16 -6.56 -8.10 3.55
CA GLY A 16 -7.82 -7.38 3.61
C GLY A 16 -8.60 -7.48 2.30
N ASP A 17 -9.93 -7.36 2.38
CA ASP A 17 -10.75 -7.08 1.20
C ASP A 17 -10.58 -5.62 0.77
N CYS A 18 -10.50 -5.38 -0.54
CA CYS A 18 -10.33 -4.04 -1.11
C CYS A 18 -11.66 -3.29 -1.28
N THR A 19 -12.76 -3.81 -0.72
CA THR A 19 -14.11 -3.38 -1.11
C THR A 19 -14.50 -2.00 -0.62
N ASP A 20 -13.89 -1.48 0.47
CA ASP A 20 -13.99 -0.08 0.92
C ASP A 20 -13.15 0.06 2.21
N ARG A 21 -11.82 0.06 2.10
CA ARG A 21 -10.94 0.20 3.29
C ARG A 21 -9.94 1.32 3.15
N GLU A 22 -10.11 2.31 4.02
CA GLU A 22 -9.04 3.21 4.42
C GLU A 22 -8.31 2.58 5.60
N ASN A 23 -7.01 2.32 5.45
CA ASN A 23 -6.16 1.84 6.54
C ASN A 23 -5.13 2.93 6.86
N GLU A 24 -5.13 3.39 8.11
CA GLU A 24 -4.13 4.30 8.61
C GLU A 24 -3.03 3.53 9.35
N PHE A 25 -1.77 3.85 9.04
CA PHE A 25 -0.61 3.26 9.70
C PHE A 25 0.23 4.36 10.34
N TYR A 26 0.45 4.25 11.65
CA TYR A 26 1.28 5.17 12.41
C TYR A 26 2.64 4.52 12.69
N PHE A 27 3.72 5.19 12.32
CA PHE A 27 5.10 4.74 12.54
C PHE A 27 6.02 5.97 12.71
N PRO A 28 7.24 5.81 13.28
CA PRO A 28 8.15 6.93 13.52
C PRO A 28 8.52 7.68 12.24
N ASP A 29 8.78 8.98 12.36
CA ASP A 29 9.24 9.85 11.27
C ASP A 29 10.59 9.34 10.71
N GLN A 30 10.54 8.68 9.56
CA GLN A 30 11.67 8.06 8.88
C GLN A 30 11.32 7.79 7.41
N GLU A 31 12.34 7.60 6.57
CA GLU A 31 12.11 7.13 5.20
C GLU A 31 11.60 5.69 5.17
N TYR A 32 10.63 5.43 4.30
CA TYR A 32 9.99 4.13 4.19
C TYR A 32 9.68 3.74 2.74
N TYR A 33 9.56 2.43 2.53
CA TYR A 33 8.98 1.84 1.33
C TYR A 33 7.63 1.24 1.67
N VAL A 34 6.69 1.33 0.74
CA VAL A 34 5.40 0.65 0.85
C VAL A 34 5.42 -0.58 -0.04
N VAL A 35 4.98 -1.70 0.51
CA VAL A 35 4.88 -2.99 -0.19
C VAL A 35 3.42 -3.40 -0.23
N ALA A 36 2.90 -3.58 -1.44
CA ALA A 36 1.53 -4.02 -1.68
C ALA A 36 1.52 -5.39 -2.37
N LYS A 37 0.66 -6.30 -1.89
CA LYS A 37 0.46 -7.62 -2.48
C LYS A 37 -1.01 -7.99 -2.48
N VAL A 38 -1.52 -8.40 -3.64
CA VAL A 38 -2.87 -8.94 -3.79
C VAL A 38 -2.78 -10.47 -3.84
N GLN A 39 -3.51 -11.17 -2.97
CA GLN A 39 -3.39 -12.63 -2.76
C GLN A 39 -3.48 -13.44 -4.06
N SER A 40 -4.46 -13.11 -4.90
CA SER A 40 -4.74 -13.83 -6.15
C SER A 40 -4.08 -13.22 -7.37
N SER A 41 -3.20 -12.23 -7.20
CA SER A 41 -2.57 -11.60 -8.36
C SER A 41 -1.46 -12.45 -8.95
N PHE A 42 -1.48 -12.57 -10.28
CA PHE A 42 -0.35 -13.09 -11.05
C PHE A 42 0.84 -12.11 -11.09
N GLN A 43 0.66 -10.85 -10.69
CA GLN A 43 1.76 -9.91 -10.54
C GLN A 43 2.45 -10.09 -9.17
N LYS A 44 3.78 -9.94 -9.17
CA LYS A 44 4.58 -9.92 -7.94
C LYS A 44 4.19 -8.74 -7.05
N GLU A 45 4.58 -8.81 -5.78
CA GLU A 45 4.48 -7.68 -4.85
C GLU A 45 5.04 -6.39 -5.47
N LYS A 46 4.38 -5.27 -5.22
CA LYS A 46 4.79 -3.96 -5.72
C LYS A 46 5.41 -3.17 -4.58
N VAL A 47 6.66 -2.78 -4.78
CA VAL A 47 7.41 -1.92 -3.86
C VAL A 47 7.44 -0.51 -4.45
N ARG A 48 7.20 0.49 -3.60
CA ARG A 48 7.25 1.92 -3.96
C ARG A 48 7.91 2.73 -2.85
N GLY A 49 8.50 3.86 -3.23
CA GLY A 49 9.27 4.73 -2.35
C GLY A 49 10.69 4.99 -2.89
N PRO A 50 11.59 5.55 -2.08
CA PRO A 50 11.37 5.93 -0.68
C PRO A 50 10.39 7.10 -0.54
N TYR A 51 9.70 7.13 0.59
CA TYR A 51 8.76 8.16 1.01
C TYR A 51 9.17 8.73 2.36
N ASN A 52 8.78 9.96 2.68
CA ASN A 52 9.22 10.66 3.89
C ASN A 52 8.08 11.35 4.67
N GLY A 53 6.80 11.08 4.34
CA GLY A 53 5.69 11.42 5.21
C GLY A 53 4.42 11.87 4.47
N ASN A 54 3.28 11.77 5.14
CA ASN A 54 1.95 12.20 4.71
C ASN A 54 1.61 11.93 3.22
N ASP A 55 1.92 10.73 2.77
CA ASP A 55 1.62 10.25 1.41
C ASP A 55 0.36 9.37 1.44
N CYS A 56 -0.49 9.52 0.44
CA CYS A 56 -1.59 8.61 0.19
C CYS A 56 -1.31 7.76 -1.03
N PHE A 57 -1.78 6.52 -1.00
CA PHE A 57 -1.56 5.56 -2.06
C PHE A 57 -2.87 4.87 -2.43
N CYS A 58 -3.02 4.60 -3.70
CA CYS A 58 -4.16 3.84 -4.21
C CYS A 58 -3.68 2.48 -4.71
N ILE A 59 -4.35 1.43 -4.25
CA ILE A 59 -4.26 0.07 -4.80
C ILE A 59 -5.63 -0.22 -5.41
N GLY A 60 -5.70 -0.27 -6.74
CA GLY A 60 -6.95 -0.45 -7.47
C GLY A 60 -6.79 -1.36 -8.69
N GLY A 61 -7.90 -1.73 -9.33
CA GLY A 61 -7.95 -2.61 -10.50
C GLY A 61 -8.28 -4.08 -10.17
N THR A 62 -8.01 -4.99 -11.13
CA THR A 62 -8.37 -6.42 -10.99
C THR A 62 -7.22 -7.25 -10.44
N VAL A 63 -7.51 -8.48 -10.00
CA VAL A 63 -6.48 -9.46 -9.58
C VAL A 63 -5.35 -9.61 -10.60
N ASP A 64 -5.66 -9.56 -11.90
CA ASP A 64 -4.66 -9.73 -12.97
C ASP A 64 -3.85 -8.46 -13.25
N THR A 65 -4.42 -7.29 -12.97
CA THR A 65 -3.89 -6.00 -13.46
C THR A 65 -3.89 -4.87 -12.43
N PHE A 66 -3.81 -5.20 -11.14
CA PHE A 66 -3.84 -4.19 -10.09
C PHE A 66 -2.74 -3.14 -10.26
N LYS A 67 -3.04 -1.89 -9.92
CA LYS A 67 -2.12 -0.76 -9.94
C LYS A 67 -1.77 -0.37 -8.51
N PHE A 68 -0.59 0.21 -8.34
CA PHE A 68 -0.13 0.74 -7.06
C PHE A 68 0.74 1.97 -7.28
N GLY A 69 0.32 3.10 -6.69
CA GLY A 69 1.03 4.37 -6.79
C GLY A 69 0.47 5.46 -5.89
N ASN A 70 1.17 6.60 -5.88
CA ASN A 70 0.76 7.81 -5.16
C ASN A 70 -0.62 8.28 -5.64
N TRP A 71 -1.39 8.79 -4.69
CA TRP A 71 -2.73 9.30 -4.90
C TRP A 71 -2.96 10.57 -4.09
N ASN A 72 -4.00 11.31 -4.44
CA ASN A 72 -4.40 12.47 -3.67
C ASN A 72 -5.17 12.02 -2.42
N CYS A 73 -4.68 12.41 -1.24
CA CYS A 73 -5.31 12.11 0.04
C CYS A 73 -6.76 12.61 0.17
N SER A 74 -7.13 13.67 -0.56
CA SER A 74 -8.49 14.23 -0.53
C SER A 74 -9.50 13.47 -1.39
N THR A 75 -9.06 12.49 -2.18
CA THR A 75 -9.90 11.72 -3.12
C THR A 75 -9.61 10.21 -3.01
N LEU A 76 -9.30 9.72 -1.81
CA LEU A 76 -9.02 8.29 -1.57
C LEU A 76 -10.24 7.40 -1.87
N TYR A 77 -11.44 7.87 -1.58
CA TYR A 77 -12.71 7.19 -1.89
C TYR A 77 -12.95 6.96 -3.39
N ASP A 78 -12.24 7.67 -4.27
CA ASP A 78 -12.31 7.49 -5.73
C ASP A 78 -11.30 6.44 -6.24
N CYS A 79 -10.51 5.83 -5.35
CA CYS A 79 -9.58 4.76 -5.69
C CYS A 79 -10.37 3.48 -6.07
N GLN A 80 -10.45 3.20 -7.38
CA GLN A 80 -11.07 1.98 -7.95
C GLN A 80 -10.04 1.10 -8.67
#